data_AF-A0A1V6F259-F1
#
_entry.id   AF-A0A1V6F259-F1
#
_cell.length_a   1.000
_cell.length_b   1.000
_cell.length_c   1.000
_cell.angle_alpha   90.00
_cell.angle_beta   90.00
_cell.angle_gamma   90.00
#
_symmetry.space_group_name_H-M   'P 1'
#
loop_
_entity.id
_entity.type
_entity.pdbx_description
1 polymer ?
#
loop_
_entity_poly.entity_id
_entity_poly.type
_entity_poly.pdbx_seq_one_letter_code
_entity_poly.pdbx_strand_id
1 'polypeptide(L)'
;MHNLDGVIAGNYRTNATSINLENQWLNTLGTPLLDGNAPLENRLINEYGMVPALLDADAPVVLALNLHSSNSEPDTAAFFFPHFGSDPARYTPAQRALWSSQIDFISNVARHYDGRIEQPPADGGAGFLNSWFPETWWWNRRQESVNAITLETTYGRAGFDHWIRPQDLRNLGVAVARAIHDQSLQASGIARKALVPDMSMFRLPFKPEVYLERE
;
A
#
# COMPACT_ATOMS: atom_id res chain seq x y z
N MET A 1 8.45 -5.10 12.90
CA MET A 1 7.51 -6.22 12.69
C MET A 1 6.25 -5.90 13.47
N HIS A 2 5.08 -5.87 12.82
CA HIS A 2 3.84 -5.40 13.45
C HIS A 2 3.27 -6.42 14.44
N ASN A 3 3.12 -7.67 14.03
CA ASN A 3 2.51 -8.74 14.82
C ASN A 3 3.54 -9.77 15.28
N LEU A 4 4.41 -9.39 16.23
CA LEU A 4 5.47 -10.30 16.72
C LEU A 4 4.87 -11.55 17.38
N ASP A 5 3.82 -11.37 18.18
CA ASP A 5 3.17 -12.46 18.92
C ASP A 5 2.51 -13.47 17.99
N GLY A 6 1.81 -12.99 16.94
CA GLY A 6 1.24 -13.86 15.91
C GLY A 6 2.31 -14.67 15.17
N VAL A 7 3.46 -14.05 14.86
CA VAL A 7 4.59 -14.77 14.23
C VAL A 7 5.13 -15.88 15.12
N ILE A 8 5.35 -15.60 16.41
CA ILE A 8 5.84 -16.60 17.38
C ILE A 8 4.82 -17.74 17.55
N ALA A 9 3.53 -17.41 17.57
CA ALA A 9 2.45 -18.39 17.67
C ALA A 9 2.21 -19.20 16.38
N GLY A 10 2.85 -18.83 15.25
CA GLY A 10 2.59 -19.45 13.94
C GLY A 10 1.25 -19.07 13.33
N ASN A 11 0.65 -17.95 13.75
CA ASN A 11 -0.61 -17.46 13.23
C ASN A 11 -0.43 -16.81 11.86
N TYR A 12 -1.34 -17.14 10.95
CA TYR A 12 -1.36 -16.56 9.60
C TYR A 12 -1.86 -15.10 9.56
N ARG A 13 -2.97 -14.81 10.26
CA ARG A 13 -3.72 -13.52 10.10
C ARG A 13 -3.92 -12.73 11.39
N THR A 14 -3.79 -13.38 12.55
CA THR A 14 -4.18 -12.81 13.84
C THR A 14 -3.01 -12.71 14.80
N ASN A 15 -3.10 -11.82 15.79
CA ASN A 15 -2.19 -11.85 16.94
C ASN A 15 -2.45 -13.09 17.82
N ALA A 16 -1.72 -13.23 18.93
CA ALA A 16 -1.86 -14.36 19.84
C ALA A 16 -3.24 -14.46 20.52
N THR A 17 -4.07 -13.41 20.46
CA THR A 17 -5.44 -13.37 20.99
C THR A 17 -6.51 -13.45 19.90
N SER A 18 -6.17 -13.95 18.72
CA SER A 18 -7.10 -14.12 17.58
C SER A 18 -7.69 -12.82 17.02
N ILE A 19 -7.00 -11.68 17.19
CA ILE A 19 -7.40 -10.39 16.63
C ILE A 19 -6.72 -10.17 15.28
N ASN A 20 -7.49 -9.86 14.25
CA ASN A 20 -6.95 -9.34 12.98
C ASN A 20 -6.61 -7.86 13.17
N LEU A 21 -5.32 -7.51 13.15
CA LEU A 21 -4.86 -6.14 13.43
C LEU A 21 -5.20 -5.15 12.30
N GLU A 22 -5.35 -5.64 11.07
CA GLU A 22 -5.39 -4.81 9.86
C GLU A 22 -6.57 -3.83 9.85
N ASN A 23 -7.76 -4.29 10.25
CA ASN A 23 -8.99 -3.49 10.24
C ASN A 23 -9.34 -2.89 11.61
N GLN A 24 -8.37 -2.81 12.52
CA GLN A 24 -8.56 -2.36 13.91
C GLN A 24 -7.79 -1.07 14.21
N TRP A 25 -7.56 -0.21 13.21
CA TRP A 25 -6.99 1.12 13.40
C TRP A 25 -8.04 2.13 13.86
N LEU A 26 -8.77 1.77 14.92
CA LEU A 26 -9.92 2.53 15.42
C LEU A 26 -9.50 3.94 15.82
N ASN A 27 -10.11 4.94 15.17
CA ASN A 27 -9.85 6.34 15.45
C ASN A 27 -11.14 7.16 15.37
N THR A 28 -12.03 6.94 16.33
CA THR A 28 -13.32 7.64 16.40
C THR A 28 -13.20 9.02 17.04
N LEU A 29 -12.14 9.25 17.81
CA LEU A 29 -11.93 10.49 18.57
C LEU A 29 -11.42 11.67 17.73
N GLY A 30 -11.02 11.44 16.47
CA GLY A 30 -10.50 12.49 15.58
C GLY A 30 -9.12 13.06 15.96
N THR A 31 -8.50 12.58 17.04
CA THR A 31 -7.11 12.89 17.41
C THR A 31 -6.13 12.01 16.63
N PRO A 32 -4.84 12.36 16.51
CA PRO A 32 -3.86 11.46 15.88
C PRO A 32 -3.73 10.10 16.57
N LEU A 33 -3.94 10.03 17.89
CA LEU A 33 -3.86 8.80 18.66
C LEU A 33 -5.07 7.90 18.39
N LEU A 34 -4.83 6.60 18.25
CA LEU A 34 -5.90 5.60 18.16
C LEU A 34 -6.70 5.52 19.47
N ASP A 35 -7.93 5.02 19.36
CA ASP A 35 -8.84 4.85 20.48
C ASP A 35 -8.28 3.85 21.50
N GLY A 36 -8.62 4.00 22.79
CA GLY A 36 -8.09 3.14 23.86
C GLY A 36 -8.48 1.65 23.74
N ASN A 37 -9.52 1.34 22.96
CA ASN A 37 -9.97 -0.02 22.66
C ASN A 37 -9.35 -0.61 21.37
N ALA A 38 -8.54 0.14 20.64
CA ALA A 38 -7.74 -0.43 19.56
C ALA A 38 -6.70 -1.43 20.12
N PRO A 39 -6.34 -2.48 19.37
CA PRO A 39 -5.33 -3.46 19.78
C PRO A 39 -4.03 -2.79 20.21
N LEU A 40 -3.37 -3.37 21.22
CA LEU A 40 -2.17 -2.79 21.81
C LEU A 40 -1.07 -2.56 20.76
N GLU A 41 -0.88 -3.53 19.86
CA GLU A 41 0.12 -3.49 18.79
C GLU A 41 -0.09 -2.29 17.86
N ASN A 42 -1.34 -2.07 17.43
CA ASN A 42 -1.71 -0.91 16.61
C ASN A 42 -1.46 0.39 17.37
N ARG A 43 -1.84 0.46 18.65
CA ARG A 43 -1.63 1.64 19.49
C ARG A 43 -0.16 1.97 19.67
N LEU A 44 0.70 0.96 19.91
CA LEU A 44 2.13 1.18 20.08
C LEU A 44 2.79 1.69 18.80
N ILE A 45 2.46 1.12 17.63
CA ILE A 45 3.00 1.62 16.35
C ILE A 45 2.47 3.02 16.04
N ASN A 46 1.20 3.29 16.34
CA ASN A 46 0.64 4.61 16.16
C ASN A 46 1.31 5.64 17.07
N GLU A 47 1.36 5.40 18.38
CA GLU A 47 1.85 6.33 19.39
C GLU A 47 3.36 6.61 19.25
N TYR A 48 4.16 5.57 18.99
CA TYR A 48 5.62 5.69 18.97
C TYR A 48 6.24 5.74 17.57
N GLY A 49 5.45 5.52 16.52
CA GLY A 49 5.93 5.54 15.13
C GLY A 49 5.18 6.57 14.27
N MET A 50 3.89 6.34 14.03
CA MET A 50 3.13 7.13 13.06
C MET A 50 2.80 8.55 13.53
N VAL A 51 2.47 8.74 14.81
CA VAL A 51 2.21 10.08 15.37
C VAL A 51 3.49 10.94 15.36
N PRO A 52 4.66 10.46 15.83
CA PRO A 52 5.91 11.20 15.68
C PRO A 52 6.22 11.55 14.22
N ALA A 53 6.10 10.60 13.30
CA ALA A 53 6.35 10.83 11.88
C ALA A 53 5.34 11.81 11.24
N LEU A 54 4.09 11.83 11.71
CA LEU A 54 3.10 12.81 11.29
C LEU A 54 3.48 14.23 11.73
N LEU A 55 4.05 14.38 12.93
CA LEU A 55 4.37 15.66 13.54
C LEU A 55 5.73 16.22 13.14
N ASP A 56 6.59 15.40 12.55
CA ASP A 56 7.90 15.82 12.04
C ASP A 56 7.75 16.69 10.78
N ALA A 57 7.91 18.01 10.96
CA ALA A 57 7.84 18.97 9.88
C ALA A 57 9.15 19.07 9.07
N ASP A 58 10.27 18.63 9.63
CA ASP A 58 11.59 18.68 9.00
C ASP A 58 11.79 17.47 8.07
N ALA A 59 11.13 16.35 8.37
CA ALA A 59 11.12 15.14 7.55
C ALA A 59 9.68 14.63 7.29
N PRO A 60 8.87 15.37 6.50
CA PRO A 60 7.49 14.99 6.26
C PRO A 60 7.38 13.63 5.54
N VAL A 61 6.47 12.79 6.03
CA VAL A 61 6.13 11.52 5.36
C VAL A 61 5.46 11.83 4.03
N VAL A 62 5.99 11.25 2.94
CA VAL A 62 5.43 11.35 1.58
C VAL A 62 4.87 10.01 1.08
N LEU A 63 5.25 8.90 1.72
CA LEU A 63 4.85 7.54 1.37
C LEU A 63 4.68 6.72 2.65
N ALA A 64 3.57 5.99 2.75
CA ALA A 64 3.31 5.03 3.80
C ALA A 64 2.95 3.68 3.18
N LEU A 65 3.87 2.71 3.29
CA LEU A 65 3.69 1.37 2.74
C LEU A 65 3.22 0.41 3.82
N ASN A 66 2.03 -0.15 3.61
CA ASN A 66 1.52 -1.25 4.41
C ASN A 66 1.89 -2.57 3.71
N LEU A 67 2.80 -3.33 4.31
CA LEU A 67 3.38 -4.51 3.67
C LEU A 67 2.64 -5.77 4.13
N HIS A 68 2.06 -6.49 3.17
CA HIS A 68 1.29 -7.71 3.41
C HIS A 68 1.72 -8.85 2.49
N SER A 69 1.14 -10.02 2.75
CA SER A 69 1.21 -11.17 1.87
C SER A 69 -0.14 -11.88 1.82
N SER A 70 -0.64 -12.16 0.62
CA SER A 70 -1.94 -12.78 0.38
C SER A 70 -1.82 -14.25 -0.01
N ASN A 71 -2.81 -15.05 0.42
CA ASN A 71 -2.99 -16.44 -0.02
C ASN A 71 -3.79 -16.47 -1.33
N SER A 72 -3.19 -15.93 -2.39
CA SER A 72 -3.77 -15.86 -3.73
C SER A 72 -3.43 -17.10 -4.55
N GLU A 73 -4.04 -17.22 -5.74
CA GLU A 73 -3.69 -18.23 -6.73
C GLU A 73 -2.17 -18.27 -6.99
N PRO A 74 -1.59 -19.45 -7.28
CA PRO A 74 -0.13 -19.60 -7.38
C PRO A 74 0.55 -18.62 -8.35
N ASP A 75 -0.12 -18.23 -9.43
CA ASP A 75 0.46 -17.35 -10.45
C ASP A 75 0.17 -15.86 -10.23
N THR A 76 -0.55 -15.48 -9.16
CA THR A 76 -0.77 -14.08 -8.81
C THR A 76 0.55 -13.45 -8.38
N ALA A 77 1.02 -12.46 -9.14
CA ALA A 77 2.22 -11.70 -8.80
C ALA A 77 1.97 -10.74 -7.65
N ALA A 78 3.02 -10.08 -7.16
CA ALA A 78 2.85 -9.02 -6.19
C ALA A 78 2.01 -7.88 -6.78
N PHE A 79 1.21 -7.23 -5.96
CA PHE A 79 0.26 -6.22 -6.40
C PHE A 79 0.05 -5.16 -5.33
N PHE A 80 -0.61 -4.08 -5.71
CA PHE A 80 -0.91 -2.97 -4.82
C PHE A 80 -2.41 -2.73 -4.79
N PHE A 81 -2.94 -2.23 -3.67
CA PHE A 81 -4.33 -1.75 -3.60
C PHE A 81 -4.35 -0.22 -3.71
N PRO A 82 -4.37 0.36 -4.93
CA PRO A 82 -4.56 1.80 -5.08
C PRO A 82 -5.98 2.19 -4.63
N HIS A 83 -6.16 3.45 -4.29
CA HIS A 83 -7.39 4.01 -3.75
C HIS A 83 -7.98 5.04 -4.71
N PHE A 84 -9.31 5.09 -4.76
CA PHE A 84 -10.08 5.96 -5.66
C PHE A 84 -9.88 5.59 -7.13
N GLY A 85 -10.00 6.56 -8.02
CA GLY A 85 -9.83 6.41 -9.46
C GLY A 85 -9.63 7.77 -10.12
N SER A 86 -9.50 7.78 -11.44
CA SER A 86 -9.24 9.01 -12.20
C SER A 86 -10.50 9.78 -12.63
N ASP A 87 -11.70 9.25 -12.42
CA ASP A 87 -12.95 9.83 -12.91
C ASP A 87 -13.33 11.13 -12.15
N PRO A 88 -13.34 12.32 -12.81
CA PRO A 88 -13.68 13.58 -12.18
C PRO A 88 -15.16 13.71 -11.79
N ALA A 89 -16.05 12.86 -12.33
CA ALA A 89 -17.46 12.83 -11.94
C ALA A 89 -17.69 12.06 -10.62
N ARG A 90 -16.75 11.18 -10.23
CA ARG A 90 -16.86 10.32 -9.05
C ARG A 90 -15.96 10.73 -7.90
N TYR A 91 -14.77 11.25 -8.19
CA TYR A 91 -13.74 11.51 -7.20
C TYR A 91 -13.40 12.99 -7.10
N THR A 92 -13.01 13.47 -5.92
CA THR A 92 -12.54 14.86 -5.70
C THR A 92 -11.14 15.08 -6.30
N PRO A 93 -10.68 16.34 -6.46
CA PRO A 93 -9.32 16.61 -6.93
C PRO A 93 -8.23 15.94 -6.09
N ALA A 94 -8.36 15.98 -4.75
CA ALA A 94 -7.44 15.32 -3.81
C ALA A 94 -7.40 13.80 -4.03
N GLN A 95 -8.57 13.16 -4.16
CA GLN A 95 -8.66 11.72 -4.40
C GLN A 95 -8.01 11.30 -5.72
N ARG A 96 -8.22 12.07 -6.79
CA ARG A 96 -7.59 11.82 -8.09
C ARG A 96 -6.08 12.09 -8.06
N ALA A 97 -5.62 13.05 -7.25
CA ALA A 97 -4.20 13.31 -7.06
C ALA A 97 -3.50 12.15 -6.35
N LEU A 98 -4.12 11.60 -5.29
CA LEU A 98 -3.62 10.39 -4.63
C LEU A 98 -3.56 9.21 -5.62
N TRP A 99 -4.65 8.97 -6.37
CA TRP A 99 -4.68 7.94 -7.40
C TRP A 99 -3.52 8.08 -8.38
N SER A 100 -3.31 9.28 -8.94
CA SER A 100 -2.19 9.53 -9.87
C SER A 100 -0.84 9.20 -9.24
N SER A 101 -0.60 9.65 -8.00
CA SER A 101 0.65 9.37 -7.27
C SER A 101 0.85 7.88 -7.01
N GLN A 102 -0.22 7.14 -6.69
CA GLN A 102 -0.19 5.70 -6.48
C GLN A 102 0.12 4.95 -7.77
N ILE A 103 -0.56 5.28 -8.88
CA ILE A 103 -0.30 4.65 -10.18
C ILE A 103 1.13 4.91 -10.64
N ASP A 104 1.63 6.15 -10.51
CA ASP A 104 3.02 6.48 -10.86
C ASP A 104 4.02 5.67 -10.01
N PHE A 105 3.77 5.53 -8.70
CA PHE A 105 4.59 4.71 -7.83
C PHE A 105 4.61 3.24 -8.27
N ILE A 106 3.43 2.64 -8.47
CA ILE A 106 3.27 1.23 -8.85
C ILE A 106 3.96 0.96 -10.20
N SER A 107 3.77 1.86 -11.17
CA SER A 107 4.43 1.80 -12.47
C SER A 107 5.95 1.84 -12.36
N ASN A 108 6.51 2.65 -11.45
CA ASN A 108 7.95 2.66 -11.21
C ASN A 108 8.43 1.35 -10.57
N VAL A 109 7.70 0.79 -9.60
CA VAL A 109 8.02 -0.52 -9.01
C VAL A 109 8.01 -1.60 -10.08
N ALA A 110 6.96 -1.66 -10.90
CA ALA A 110 6.86 -2.61 -12.01
C ALA A 110 8.03 -2.50 -12.98
N ARG A 111 8.45 -1.27 -13.35
CA ARG A 111 9.61 -1.06 -14.21
C ARG A 111 10.90 -1.61 -13.62
N HIS A 112 11.12 -1.42 -12.31
CA HIS A 112 12.31 -1.90 -11.61
C HIS A 112 12.25 -3.40 -11.25
N TYR A 113 11.08 -4.03 -11.39
CA TYR A 113 10.84 -5.44 -11.07
C TYR A 113 10.46 -6.27 -12.31
N ASP A 114 11.00 -5.89 -13.47
CA ASP A 114 10.81 -6.53 -14.77
C ASP A 114 9.33 -6.74 -15.19
N GLY A 115 8.43 -5.91 -14.68
CA GLY A 115 6.99 -6.01 -14.93
C GLY A 115 6.27 -7.12 -14.17
N ARG A 116 6.90 -7.73 -13.16
CA ARG A 116 6.31 -8.76 -12.28
C ARG A 116 5.47 -8.18 -11.16
N ILE A 117 4.67 -7.18 -11.49
CA ILE A 117 3.65 -6.57 -10.64
C ILE A 117 2.33 -6.72 -11.39
N GLU A 118 1.26 -7.12 -10.72
CA GLU A 118 -0.06 -7.14 -11.35
C GLU A 118 -0.45 -5.73 -11.80
N GLN A 119 -1.07 -5.63 -12.98
CA GLN A 119 -1.54 -4.34 -13.47
C GLN A 119 -2.63 -3.79 -12.52
N PRO A 120 -2.57 -2.49 -12.13
CA PRO A 120 -3.62 -1.85 -11.32
C PRO A 120 -5.00 -1.93 -11.98
N PRO A 121 -6.09 -1.92 -11.19
CA PRO A 121 -7.44 -1.86 -11.74
C PRO A 121 -7.69 -0.50 -12.41
N ALA A 122 -8.78 -0.41 -13.17
CA ALA A 122 -9.22 0.88 -13.73
C ALA A 122 -9.73 1.87 -12.66
N ASP A 123 -10.15 1.32 -11.51
CA ASP A 123 -10.69 2.03 -10.37
C ASP A 123 -10.44 1.17 -9.13
N GLY A 124 -9.84 1.74 -8.08
CA GLY A 124 -9.64 1.09 -6.78
C GLY A 124 -10.74 1.40 -5.76
N GLY A 125 -11.72 2.24 -6.14
CA GLY A 125 -12.90 2.51 -5.33
C GLY A 125 -12.65 3.42 -4.12
N ALA A 126 -13.74 3.83 -3.47
CA ALA A 126 -13.70 4.55 -2.19
C ALA A 126 -13.94 3.62 -0.98
N GLY A 127 -14.02 2.30 -1.20
CA GLY A 127 -14.39 1.32 -0.17
C GLY A 127 -13.49 1.36 1.08
N PHE A 128 -12.20 1.67 0.91
CA PHE A 128 -11.25 1.78 2.02
C PHE A 128 -11.64 2.85 3.07
N LEU A 129 -12.39 3.88 2.69
CA LEU A 129 -12.88 4.91 3.62
C LEU A 129 -13.88 4.37 4.64
N ASN A 130 -14.50 3.22 4.38
CA ASN A 130 -15.47 2.58 5.26
C ASN A 130 -14.81 1.61 6.26
N SER A 131 -13.46 1.56 6.28
CA SER A 131 -12.70 0.62 7.11
C SER A 131 -11.58 1.32 7.88
N TRP A 132 -11.19 0.72 9.01
CA TRP A 132 -10.15 1.22 9.89
C TRP A 132 -8.79 0.59 9.55
N PHE A 133 -8.24 1.01 8.41
CA PHE A 133 -6.91 0.64 7.95
C PHE A 133 -5.85 1.70 8.31
N PRO A 134 -4.55 1.35 8.35
CA PRO A 134 -3.50 2.34 8.53
C PRO A 134 -3.47 3.38 7.38
N GLU A 135 -3.86 3.00 6.17
CA GLU A 135 -3.97 3.91 5.02
C GLU A 135 -5.09 4.93 5.24
N THR A 136 -6.25 4.49 5.74
CA THR A 136 -7.36 5.38 6.09
C THR A 136 -6.96 6.38 7.19
N TRP A 137 -6.13 5.94 8.15
CA TRP A 137 -5.56 6.85 9.14
C TRP A 137 -4.72 7.94 8.46
N TRP A 138 -3.78 7.61 7.59
CA TRP A 138 -2.98 8.62 6.88
C TRP A 138 -3.83 9.57 6.04
N TRP A 139 -4.78 9.03 5.28
CA TRP A 139 -5.73 9.80 4.49
C TRP A 139 -6.44 10.86 5.34
N ASN A 140 -6.97 10.47 6.51
CA ASN A 140 -7.70 11.39 7.37
C ASN A 140 -6.86 12.53 7.98
N ARG A 141 -5.53 12.54 7.82
CA ARG A 141 -4.66 13.62 8.35
C ARG A 141 -3.90 14.37 7.28
N ARG A 142 -3.51 13.69 6.21
CA ARG A 142 -2.64 14.23 5.16
C ARG A 142 -3.22 14.13 3.76
N GLN A 143 -4.37 13.46 3.60
CA GLN A 143 -5.06 13.28 2.32
C GLN A 143 -4.06 12.82 1.25
N GLU A 144 -4.02 13.50 0.10
CA GLU A 144 -3.12 13.23 -1.02
C GLU A 144 -1.64 13.56 -0.76
N SER A 145 -1.32 14.23 0.35
CA SER A 145 0.08 14.59 0.68
C SER A 145 0.90 13.38 1.15
N VAL A 146 0.24 12.30 1.56
CA VAL A 146 0.89 11.02 1.87
C VAL A 146 0.35 9.97 0.91
N ASN A 147 1.24 9.40 0.09
CA ASN A 147 0.93 8.24 -0.70
C ASN A 147 0.82 7.00 0.21
N ALA A 148 -0.34 6.79 0.84
CA ALA A 148 -0.59 5.62 1.68
C ALA A 148 -1.16 4.49 0.82
N ILE A 149 -0.52 3.32 0.82
CA ILE A 149 -0.92 2.20 -0.04
C ILE A 149 -0.46 0.85 0.52
N THR A 150 -1.27 -0.20 0.31
CA THR A 150 -0.88 -1.59 0.58
C THR A 150 -0.06 -2.15 -0.58
N LEU A 151 1.06 -2.82 -0.26
CA LEU A 151 1.74 -3.78 -1.14
C LEU A 151 1.45 -5.20 -0.64
N GLU A 152 0.87 -6.03 -1.51
CA GLU A 152 0.67 -7.45 -1.27
C GLU A 152 1.72 -8.26 -2.06
N THR A 153 2.47 -9.09 -1.35
CA THR A 153 3.22 -10.19 -1.99
C THR A 153 2.38 -11.45 -1.98
N THR A 154 2.80 -12.49 -2.68
CA THR A 154 2.10 -13.79 -2.65
C THR A 154 3.05 -14.90 -2.24
N TYR A 155 2.50 -16.01 -1.75
CA TYR A 155 3.28 -17.21 -1.41
C TYR A 155 3.55 -18.11 -2.62
N GLY A 156 3.03 -17.72 -3.78
CA GLY A 156 2.99 -18.48 -5.01
C GLY A 156 4.29 -18.47 -5.83
N ARG A 157 4.12 -18.76 -7.12
CA ARG A 157 5.10 -18.48 -8.17
C ARG A 157 5.22 -17.00 -8.48
N ALA A 158 4.21 -16.18 -8.21
CA ALA A 158 4.29 -14.72 -8.28
C ALA A 158 4.84 -14.13 -9.60
N GLY A 159 4.50 -14.73 -10.75
CA GLY A 159 5.02 -14.33 -12.06
C GLY A 159 6.42 -14.87 -12.39
N PHE A 160 6.95 -15.80 -11.60
CA PHE A 160 8.15 -16.58 -11.88
C PHE A 160 7.81 -17.98 -12.41
N ASP A 161 8.81 -18.66 -12.98
CA ASP A 161 8.75 -20.07 -13.35
C ASP A 161 9.00 -21.04 -12.18
N HIS A 162 9.19 -20.48 -10.97
CA HIS A 162 9.45 -21.19 -9.73
C HIS A 162 8.69 -20.56 -8.55
N TRP A 163 8.54 -21.30 -7.45
CA TRP A 163 7.99 -20.76 -6.20
C TRP A 163 8.90 -19.67 -5.64
N ILE A 164 8.29 -18.59 -5.14
CA ILE A 164 9.00 -17.42 -4.64
C ILE A 164 10.06 -17.80 -3.60
N ARG A 165 11.24 -17.20 -3.72
CA ARG A 165 12.37 -17.38 -2.80
C ARG A 165 12.62 -16.09 -2.03
N PRO A 166 13.32 -16.16 -0.88
CA PRO A 166 13.69 -14.94 -0.15
C PRO A 166 14.45 -13.91 -0.98
N GLN A 167 15.22 -14.35 -2.00
CA GLN A 167 15.92 -13.42 -2.88
C GLN A 167 14.98 -12.63 -3.80
N ASP A 168 13.87 -13.23 -4.24
CA ASP A 168 12.88 -12.54 -5.09
C ASP A 168 12.21 -11.42 -4.31
N LEU A 169 11.85 -11.68 -3.04
CA LEU A 169 11.33 -10.66 -2.12
C LEU A 169 12.35 -9.55 -1.83
N ARG A 170 13.64 -9.87 -1.70
CA ARG A 170 14.69 -8.84 -1.59
C ARG A 170 14.80 -8.00 -2.85
N ASN A 171 14.69 -8.61 -4.03
CA ASN A 171 14.71 -7.91 -5.31
C ASN A 171 13.49 -6.99 -5.45
N LEU A 172 12.30 -7.41 -4.97
CA LEU A 172 11.13 -6.55 -4.87
C LEU A 172 11.40 -5.36 -3.94
N GLY A 173 12.01 -5.57 -2.78
CA GLY A 173 12.44 -4.50 -1.88
C GLY A 173 13.39 -3.50 -2.54
N VAL A 174 14.34 -3.98 -3.36
CA VAL A 174 15.22 -3.12 -4.16
C VAL A 174 14.43 -2.32 -5.19
N ALA A 175 13.47 -2.95 -5.88
CA ALA A 175 12.62 -2.26 -6.85
C ALA A 175 11.76 -1.16 -6.19
N VAL A 176 11.21 -1.44 -5.01
CA VAL A 176 10.48 -0.46 -4.19
C VAL A 176 11.39 0.71 -3.81
N ALA A 177 12.61 0.45 -3.31
CA ALA A 177 13.55 1.52 -2.95
C ALA A 177 13.94 2.40 -4.16
N ARG A 178 14.11 1.80 -5.35
CA ARG A 178 14.36 2.54 -6.59
C ARG A 178 13.15 3.39 -7.01
N ALA A 179 11.93 2.86 -6.87
CA ALA A 179 10.72 3.63 -7.16
C ALA A 179 10.56 4.84 -6.23
N ILE A 180 10.91 4.70 -4.95
CA ILE A 180 10.95 5.80 -3.97
C ILE A 180 11.95 6.87 -4.43
N HIS A 181 13.15 6.46 -4.84
CA HIS A 181 14.17 7.38 -5.36
C HIS A 181 13.67 8.15 -6.59
N ASP A 182 13.08 7.46 -7.57
CA ASP A 182 12.55 8.08 -8.78
C ASP A 182 11.46 9.13 -8.47
N GLN A 183 10.56 8.85 -7.52
CA GLN A 183 9.55 9.81 -7.09
C GLN A 183 10.15 11.05 -6.41
N SER A 184 11.19 10.87 -5.58
CA SER A 184 11.87 11.99 -4.92
C SER A 184 12.52 12.97 -5.92
N LEU A 185 13.08 12.44 -7.02
CA LEU A 185 13.63 13.25 -8.09
C LEU A 185 12.54 14.03 -8.84
N GLN A 186 11.36 13.43 -9.04
CA GLN A 186 10.23 14.10 -9.71
C GLN A 186 9.69 15.28 -8.90
N ALA A 187 9.60 15.14 -7.58
CA ALA A 187 9.20 16.21 -6.67
C ALA A 187 10.16 17.42 -6.69
N SER A 188 11.43 17.21 -7.09
CA SER A 188 12.48 18.24 -7.13
C SER A 188 12.48 19.15 -8.36
N GLY A 189 11.50 19.04 -9.28
CA GLY A 189 11.23 20.08 -10.29
C GLY A 189 11.24 19.66 -11.76
N ILE A 190 11.15 18.38 -12.10
CA ILE A 190 10.87 17.96 -13.49
C ILE A 190 9.39 17.58 -13.57
N ALA A 191 8.54 18.58 -13.77
CA ALA A 191 7.12 18.37 -14.03
C ALA A 191 6.96 17.58 -15.34
N ARG A 192 6.67 16.28 -15.26
CA ARG A 192 6.10 15.58 -16.41
C ARG A 192 4.62 15.92 -16.48
N LYS A 193 4.20 16.37 -17.66
CA LYS A 193 2.80 16.44 -18.07
C LYS A 193 2.14 15.11 -17.70
N ALA A 194 0.95 15.12 -17.10
CA ALA A 194 0.19 13.91 -16.80
C ALA A 194 0.06 13.08 -18.09
N LEU A 195 0.90 12.06 -18.20
CA LEU A 195 0.86 11.11 -19.28
C LEU A 195 -0.24 10.13 -18.92
N VAL A 196 -0.99 9.68 -19.93
CA VAL A 196 -1.78 8.44 -19.80
C VAL A 196 -0.85 7.41 -19.16
N PRO A 197 -1.27 6.70 -18.09
CA PRO A 197 -0.42 5.71 -17.45
C PRO A 197 0.09 4.73 -18.51
N ASP A 198 1.40 4.73 -18.72
CA ASP A 198 2.04 3.84 -19.68
C ASP A 198 1.95 2.42 -19.15
N MET A 199 0.88 1.68 -19.47
CA MET A 199 0.71 0.33 -18.91
C MET A 199 1.69 -0.71 -19.49
N SER A 200 2.59 -0.33 -20.41
CA SER A 200 3.51 -1.26 -21.06
C SER A 200 4.54 -1.89 -20.12
N MET A 201 4.76 -1.32 -18.93
CA MET A 201 5.65 -1.93 -17.94
C MET A 201 5.03 -3.14 -17.24
N PHE A 202 3.71 -3.28 -17.23
CA PHE A 202 3.02 -4.44 -16.67
C PHE A 202 3.05 -5.55 -17.72
N ARG A 203 3.91 -6.55 -17.50
CA ARG A 203 4.18 -7.60 -18.51
C ARG A 203 3.38 -8.88 -18.29
N LEU A 204 2.66 -8.96 -17.19
CA LEU A 204 1.81 -10.09 -16.85
C LEU A 204 0.40 -9.91 -17.44
N PRO A 205 -0.33 -11.01 -17.72
CA PRO A 205 -1.75 -10.92 -18.07
C PRO A 205 -2.53 -10.18 -16.99
N PHE A 206 -3.40 -9.25 -17.38
CA PHE A 206 -4.23 -8.51 -16.44
C PHE A 206 -5.28 -9.41 -15.77
N LYS A 207 -5.30 -9.40 -14.43
CA LYS A 207 -6.21 -10.18 -13.57
C LYS A 207 -7.04 -9.25 -12.67
N PRO A 208 -8.14 -8.68 -13.16
CA PRO A 208 -8.97 -7.76 -12.37
C PRO A 208 -9.57 -8.42 -11.11
N GLU A 209 -9.75 -9.73 -11.10
CA GLU A 209 -10.32 -10.51 -10.00
C GLU A 209 -9.56 -10.37 -8.68
N VAL A 210 -8.26 -10.07 -8.72
CA VAL A 210 -7.42 -9.85 -7.53
C VAL A 210 -7.91 -8.66 -6.70
N TYR A 211 -8.65 -7.73 -7.32
CA TYR A 211 -9.15 -6.51 -6.68
C TYR A 211 -10.58 -6.62 -6.16
N LEU A 212 -11.29 -7.73 -6.43
CA LEU A 212 -12.70 -7.88 -6.06
C LEU A 212 -12.91 -8.28 -4.58
N GLU A 213 -11.87 -8.77 -3.89
CA GLU A 213 -12.00 -9.33 -2.53
C GLU A 213 -11.83 -8.31 -1.39
N ARG A 214 -11.42 -7.07 -1.68
CA ARG A 214 -11.16 -6.01 -0.68
C ARG A 214 -12.15 -4.84 -0.69
N GLU A 215 -13.10 -4.80 -1.63
CA GLU A 215 -14.12 -3.73 -1.73
C GLU A 215 -15.31 -3.94 -0.79
#